data_AF-A0A924ES52-F1
#
_entry.id   AF-A0A924ES52-F1
#
_cell.length_a   1.000
_cell.length_b   1.000
_cell.length_c   1.000
_cell.angle_alpha   90.00
_cell.angle_beta   90.00
_cell.angle_gamma   90.00
#
_symmetry.space_group_name_H-M   'P 1'
#
loop_
_entity.id
_entity.type
_entity.pdbx_description
1 polymer ?
#
loop_
_entity_poly.entity_id
_entity_poly.type
_entity_poly.pdbx_seq_one_letter_code
_entity_poly.pdbx_strand_id
1 'polypeptide(L)'
;MQTTNTVLMIEPINFGFNAETAKNNYFQTNTEAGNTQEKALQEFNAFVAKLRDKKINVITVKDSADSYTPDSIFPNNWVSFDAAGNAFLYPMFAENRRLERR
;
A
#
# COMPACT_ATOMS: atom_id res chain seq x y z
N MET A 1 23.45 10.02 -3.30
CA MET A 1 22.63 9.10 -2.49
C MET A 1 21.24 9.74 -2.37
N GLN A 2 20.20 9.12 -2.92
CA GLN A 2 18.83 9.61 -2.74
C GLN A 2 18.37 9.21 -1.33
N THR A 3 18.11 10.19 -0.48
CA THR A 3 17.65 9.97 0.90
C THR A 3 16.48 10.90 1.15
N THR A 4 15.47 10.42 1.88
CA THR A 4 14.29 11.20 2.28
C THR A 4 14.03 10.97 3.76
N ASN A 5 13.52 11.99 4.43
CA ASN A 5 13.02 11.88 5.80
C ASN A 5 11.50 11.64 5.85
N THR A 6 10.84 11.57 4.68
CA THR A 6 9.39 11.46 4.56
C THR A 6 8.99 10.26 3.72
N VAL A 7 8.00 9.50 4.18
CA VAL A 7 7.44 8.33 3.49
C VAL A 7 5.91 8.37 3.50
N LEU A 8 5.32 8.02 2.35
CA LEU A 8 3.88 7.78 2.21
C LEU A 8 3.58 6.29 2.45
N MET A 9 2.58 6.02 3.27
CA MET A 9 2.07 4.68 3.53
C MET A 9 0.54 4.68 3.46
N ILE A 10 -0.04 3.62 2.89
CA ILE A 10 -1.50 3.46 2.81
C ILE A 10 -1.96 2.44 3.84
N GLU A 11 -2.85 2.84 4.74
CA GLU A 11 -3.45 1.98 5.76
C GLU A 11 -4.43 1.00 5.07
N PRO A 12 -4.23 -0.32 5.26
CA PRO A 12 -5.09 -1.32 4.62
C PRO A 12 -6.49 -1.34 5.25
N ILE A 13 -7.54 -1.38 4.41
CA ILE A 13 -8.93 -1.59 4.87
C ILE A 13 -9.44 -2.99 4.51
N ASN A 14 -9.07 -3.52 3.35
CA ASN A 14 -9.51 -4.81 2.82
C ASN A 14 -8.32 -5.65 2.32
N PHE A 15 -7.24 -5.71 3.09
CA PHE A 15 -6.04 -6.47 2.73
C PHE A 15 -6.31 -7.97 2.70
N GLY A 16 -5.83 -8.59 1.64
CA GLY A 16 -6.12 -9.99 1.35
C GLY A 16 -5.62 -10.43 -0.02
N PHE A 17 -6.09 -11.60 -0.44
CA PHE A 17 -5.82 -12.22 -1.71
C PHE A 17 -6.51 -11.45 -2.82
N ASN A 18 -5.73 -11.07 -3.82
CA ASN A 18 -6.25 -10.41 -5.00
C ASN A 18 -6.18 -11.37 -6.20
N ALA A 19 -7.32 -11.93 -6.59
CA ALA A 19 -7.43 -12.88 -7.69
C ALA A 19 -6.98 -12.30 -9.05
N GLU A 20 -7.06 -10.98 -9.25
CA GLU A 20 -6.58 -10.34 -10.48
C GLU A 20 -5.06 -10.29 -10.55
N THR A 21 -4.40 -9.93 -9.44
CA THR A 21 -2.93 -9.87 -9.39
C THR A 21 -2.31 -11.24 -9.18
N ALA A 22 -3.00 -12.20 -8.57
CA ALA A 22 -2.52 -13.57 -8.41
C ALA A 22 -2.18 -14.28 -9.73
N LYS A 23 -2.74 -13.83 -10.86
CA LYS A 23 -2.43 -14.35 -12.20
C LYS A 23 -0.98 -14.10 -12.62
N ASN A 24 -0.35 -13.04 -12.11
CA ASN A 24 1.01 -12.62 -12.50
C ASN A 24 1.92 -12.22 -11.33
N ASN A 25 1.41 -12.19 -10.10
CA ASN A 25 2.16 -11.90 -8.89
C ASN A 25 2.45 -13.22 -8.15
N TYR A 26 3.69 -13.71 -8.28
CA TYR A 26 4.13 -14.95 -7.64
C TYR A 26 4.10 -14.92 -6.10
N PHE A 27 3.97 -13.74 -5.48
CA PHE A 27 3.82 -13.61 -4.03
C PHE A 27 2.37 -13.83 -3.55
N GLN A 28 1.39 -13.75 -4.44
CA GLN A 28 -0.03 -13.92 -4.12
C GLN A 28 -0.38 -15.41 -4.10
N THR A 29 -0.47 -15.98 -2.90
CA THR A 29 -0.98 -17.33 -2.67
C THR A 29 -2.28 -17.24 -1.87
N ASN A 30 -3.31 -17.98 -2.28
CA ASN A 30 -4.57 -18.00 -1.56
C ASN A 30 -4.44 -18.85 -0.28
N THR A 31 -3.89 -18.22 0.76
CA THR A 31 -3.66 -18.79 2.09
C THR A 31 -4.34 -17.96 3.17
N GLU A 32 -5.35 -17.17 2.78
CA GLU A 32 -6.04 -16.25 3.68
C GLU A 32 -6.66 -16.99 4.87
N ALA A 33 -6.36 -16.50 6.06
CA ALA A 33 -7.09 -16.83 7.27
C ALA A 33 -8.10 -15.71 7.59
N GLY A 34 -9.11 -16.00 8.39
CA GLY A 34 -10.14 -15.02 8.78
C GLY A 34 -9.61 -13.77 9.51
N ASN A 35 -8.34 -13.75 9.96
CA ASN A 35 -7.70 -12.62 10.64
C ASN A 35 -6.61 -11.92 9.81
N THR A 36 -6.54 -12.16 8.50
CA THR A 36 -5.50 -11.58 7.62
C THR A 36 -5.49 -10.06 7.66
N GLN A 37 -6.65 -9.41 7.52
CA GLN A 37 -6.79 -7.95 7.59
C GLN A 37 -6.37 -7.38 8.96
N GLU A 38 -6.80 -8.00 10.07
CA GLU A 38 -6.44 -7.53 11.41
C GLU A 38 -4.93 -7.59 11.65
N LYS A 39 -4.28 -8.68 11.24
CA LYS A 39 -2.83 -8.83 11.34
C LYS A 39 -2.09 -7.81 10.48
N ALA A 40 -2.52 -7.61 9.24
CA ALA A 40 -1.93 -6.62 8.35
C ALA A 40 -2.02 -5.20 8.93
N LEU A 41 -3.16 -4.85 9.53
CA LEU A 41 -3.34 -3.56 10.20
C LEU A 41 -2.45 -3.43 11.46
N GLN A 42 -2.31 -4.49 12.25
CA GLN A 42 -1.40 -4.51 13.40
C GLN A 42 0.06 -4.31 12.97
N GLU A 43 0.51 -5.03 11.94
CA GLU A 43 1.85 -4.92 11.40
C GLU A 43 2.11 -3.54 10.79
N PHE A 44 1.14 -3.00 10.04
CA PHE A 44 1.19 -1.64 9.50
C PHE A 44 1.39 -0.60 10.61
N ASN A 45 0.55 -0.64 11.64
CA ASN A 45 0.63 0.28 12.77
C ASN A 45 1.96 0.17 13.52
N ALA A 46 2.45 -1.05 13.74
CA ALA A 46 3.73 -1.29 14.35
C ALA A 46 4.89 -0.72 13.51
N PHE A 47 4.83 -0.84 12.19
CA PHE A 47 5.86 -0.31 11.30
C PHE A 47 5.84 1.22 11.25
N VAL A 48 4.65 1.83 11.15
CA VAL A 48 4.47 3.28 11.25
C VAL A 48 5.05 3.83 12.56
N ALA A 49 4.76 3.17 13.69
CA ALA A 49 5.30 3.56 14.99
C ALA A 49 6.83 3.48 15.05
N LYS A 50 7.43 2.40 14.53
CA LYS A 50 8.89 2.24 14.46
C LYS A 50 9.56 3.33 13.61
N LEU A 51 8.98 3.67 12.46
CA LEU A 51 9.51 4.74 11.60
C LEU A 51 9.44 6.11 12.28
N ARG A 52 8.31 6.42 12.93
CA ARG A 52 8.12 7.66 13.69
C ARG A 52 9.07 7.76 14.90
N ASP A 53 9.36 6.65 15.59
CA ASP A 53 10.38 6.59 16.65
C ASP A 53 11.76 7.02 16.14
N LYS A 54 12.10 6.64 14.91
CA LYS A 54 13.33 7.06 14.20
C LYS A 54 13.26 8.45 13.57
N LYS A 55 12.25 9.26 13.93
CA LYS A 55 12.05 10.65 13.45
C LYS A 55 11.84 10.77 11.94
N ILE A 56 11.38 9.69 11.29
CA ILE A 56 10.90 9.72 9.91
C ILE A 56 9.48 10.29 9.93
N ASN A 57 9.20 11.25 9.05
CA ASN A 57 7.86 11.78 8.82
C ASN A 57 7.05 10.75 8.02
N VAL A 58 6.06 10.13 8.67
CA VAL A 58 5.21 9.09 8.05
C VAL A 58 3.83 9.66 7.77
N ILE A 59 3.54 9.89 6.50
CA ILE A 59 2.23 10.30 6.00
C ILE A 59 1.41 9.03 5.77
N THR A 60 0.34 8.88 6.54
CA THR A 60 -0.59 7.74 6.43
C THR A 60 -1.89 8.20 5.79
N VAL A 61 -2.29 7.53 4.70
CA VAL A 61 -3.59 7.72 4.04
C VAL A 61 -4.40 6.43 4.20
N LYS A 62 -5.69 6.53 4.49
CA LYS A 62 -6.56 5.35 4.51
C LYS A 62 -7.04 5.05 3.10
N ASP A 63 -7.05 3.77 2.72
CA ASP A 63 -7.82 3.34 1.55
C ASP A 63 -9.33 3.61 1.78
N SER A 64 -10.23 3.37 0.82
CA SER A 64 -11.67 3.32 1.14
C SER A 64 -12.31 1.96 0.97
N ALA A 65 -13.32 1.76 1.81
CA ALA A 65 -14.15 0.57 1.83
C ALA A 65 -15.06 0.45 0.59
N ASP A 66 -15.20 1.50 -0.21
CA ASP A 66 -16.09 1.54 -1.37
C ASP A 66 -15.52 0.81 -2.59
N SER A 67 -14.22 0.51 -2.59
CA SER A 67 -13.53 -0.26 -3.61
C SER A 67 -12.88 -1.51 -3.02
N TYR A 68 -12.97 -2.63 -3.73
CA TYR A 68 -12.21 -3.82 -3.38
C TYR A 68 -10.80 -3.73 -3.97
N THR A 69 -9.89 -3.12 -3.20
CA THR A 69 -8.49 -2.86 -3.57
C THR A 69 -7.50 -3.47 -2.56
N PRO A 70 -7.35 -4.81 -2.50
CA PRO A 70 -6.57 -5.47 -1.45
C PRO A 70 -5.07 -5.12 -1.46
N ASP A 71 -4.55 -4.69 -2.60
CA ASP A 71 -3.15 -4.34 -2.80
C ASP A 71 -2.86 -2.83 -2.59
N SER A 72 -3.84 -2.03 -2.14
CA SER A 72 -3.71 -0.57 -1.98
C SER A 72 -2.62 -0.14 -0.99
N ILE A 73 -2.27 -1.01 -0.03
CA ILE A 73 -1.14 -0.84 0.90
C ILE A 73 0.21 -0.60 0.21
N PHE A 74 0.31 -0.89 -1.09
CA PHE A 74 1.53 -0.75 -1.90
C PHE A 74 1.45 0.44 -2.89
N PRO A 75 1.54 1.71 -2.42
CA PRO A 75 1.45 2.91 -3.27
C PRO A 75 2.60 3.04 -4.27
N ASN A 76 3.75 2.41 -3.98
CA ASN A 76 4.93 2.42 -4.84
C ASN A 76 4.69 1.76 -6.21
N ASN A 77 3.57 1.06 -6.40
CA ASN A 77 3.21 0.48 -7.69
C ASN A 77 2.57 1.50 -8.65
N TRP A 78 1.95 2.56 -8.14
CA TRP A 78 1.19 3.51 -8.98
C TRP A 78 1.64 4.96 -8.83
N VAL A 79 2.44 5.31 -7.82
CA VAL A 79 2.99 6.67 -7.67
C VAL A 79 4.46 6.69 -7.24
N SER A 80 5.21 7.65 -7.77
CA SER A 80 6.51 8.06 -7.26
C SER A 80 6.60 9.59 -7.15
N PHE A 81 7.56 10.06 -6.36
CA PHE A 81 7.79 11.49 -6.10
C PHE A 81 9.25 11.84 -6.33
N ASP A 82 9.51 13.02 -6.90
CA ASP A 82 10.87 13.55 -7.05
C ASP A 82 11.19 14.65 -6.02
N ALA A 83 12.45 15.10 -6.02
CA ALA A 83 12.92 16.14 -5.12
C ALA A 83 12.34 17.54 -5.42
N ALA A 84 11.74 17.74 -6.60
CA ALA A 84 11.06 18.97 -6.98
C ALA A 84 9.59 18.99 -6.54
N GLY A 85 9.09 17.90 -5.93
CA GLY A 85 7.72 17.77 -5.47
C GLY A 85 6.75 17.32 -6.57
N ASN A 86 7.25 16.85 -7.71
CA ASN A 86 6.38 16.29 -8.75
C ASN A 86 5.92 14.89 -8.36
N ALA A 87 4.67 14.58 -8.69
CA ALA A 87 4.12 13.23 -8.61
C ALA A 87 4.06 12.61 -10.00
N PHE A 88 4.59 11.39 -10.15
CA PHE A 88 4.51 10.60 -11.37
C PHE A 88 3.56 9.45 -11.13
N LEU A 89 2.55 9.32 -12.00
CA LEU A 89 1.53 8.28 -11.91
C LEU A 89 1.77 7.19 -12.94
N TYR A 90 1.60 5.94 -12.53
CA TYR A 90 1.78 4.77 -13.38
C TYR A 90 0.43 4.08 -13.66
N PRO A 91 0.24 3.54 -14.87
CA PRO A 91 -0.93 2.72 -15.16
C PRO A 91 -0.83 1.38 -14.44
N MET A 92 -1.97 0.92 -13.91
CA MET A 92 -2.06 -0.38 -13.25
C MET A 92 -2.62 -1.43 -14.19
N PHE A 93 -1.94 -2.58 -14.26
CA PHE A 93 -2.32 -3.69 -15.12
C PHE A 93 -3.68 -4.29 -14.71
N ALA A 94 -3.78 -4.78 -13.47
CA ALA A 94 -5.01 -5.28 -12.89
C ALA A 94 -6.05 -4.16 -12.79
N GLU A 95 -7.30 -4.47 -13.11
CA GLU A 95 -8.37 -3.47 -13.25
C GLU A 95 -8.79 -2.95 -11.89
N ASN A 96 -8.95 -3.83 -10.90
CA ASN A 96 -9.28 -3.41 -9.54
C ASN A 96 -8.24 -2.46 -8.95
N ARG A 97 -6.95 -2.65 -9.27
CA ARG A 97 -5.86 -1.76 -8.80
C ARG A 97 -5.90 -0.36 -9.42
N ARG A 98 -6.64 -0.14 -10.51
CA ARG A 98 -6.80 1.22 -11.08
C ARG A 98 -7.63 2.13 -10.19
N LEU A 99 -8.46 1.54 -9.31
CA LEU A 99 -9.33 2.23 -8.34
C LEU A 99 -8.55 2.72 -7.10
N GLU A 100 -7.29 2.32 -6.93
CA GLU A 100 -6.41 2.79 -5.84
C GLU A 100 -6.05 4.27 -6.00
N ARG A 101 -6.13 4.80 -7.24
CA ARG A 101 -5.79 6.20 -7.56
C ARG A 101 -6.99 7.10 -7.31
N ARG A 102 -6.83 8.11 -6.47
CA ARG A 102 -7.88 9.04 -6.05
C ARG A 102 -7.35 10.47 -5.99
#